data_AF-A0A1F3VIX1-F1
#
_entry.id   AF-A0A1F3VIX1-F1
#
_cell.length_a   1.000
_cell.length_b   1.000
_cell.length_c   1.000
_cell.angle_alpha   90.00
_cell.angle_beta   90.00
_cell.angle_gamma   90.00
#
_symmetry.space_group_name_H-M   'P 1'
#
loop_
_entity.id
_entity.type
_entity.pdbx_description
1 polymer ?
#
loop_
_entity_poly.entity_id
_entity_poly.type
_entity_poly.pdbx_seq_one_letter_code
_entity_poly.pdbx_strand_id
1 'polypeptide(L)'
;MSVAQNRSEKLRPLERRVYKYKNPKMNFFCPLCRSERALVYSYRLSWINYVQIAVATTFLMWVLYPIMEEKSFFIFFVSWGILEFGMRLAYRRQIPCPYCGFDAAWYKQDVRVARRLVNEFWGRDIDDTPLLRPESTSTEKEKASPAPKKI
;
A
#
# COMPACT_ATOMS: atom_id res chain seq x y z
N MET A 1 -38.56 0.22 -1.10
CA MET A 1 -37.35 0.54 -1.88
C MET A 1 -36.53 1.70 -1.27
N SER A 2 -36.17 1.70 0.02
CA SER A 2 -35.41 2.85 0.60
C SER A 2 -34.46 2.54 1.76
N VAL A 3 -34.37 1.29 2.23
CA VAL A 3 -33.54 0.95 3.40
C VAL A 3 -32.10 0.54 3.01
N ALA A 4 -31.89 0.03 1.80
CA ALA A 4 -30.58 -0.42 1.33
C ALA A 4 -29.62 0.74 0.96
N GLN A 5 -30.13 1.84 0.38
CA GLN A 5 -29.31 3.00 0.03
C GLN A 5 -28.67 3.66 1.27
N ASN A 6 -29.38 3.65 2.40
CA ASN A 6 -28.95 4.28 3.65
C ASN A 6 -27.82 3.52 4.40
N ARG A 7 -27.50 2.27 3.99
CA ARG A 7 -26.39 1.49 4.57
C ARG A 7 -25.07 1.73 3.84
N SER A 8 -25.10 1.99 2.53
CA SER A 8 -23.91 2.27 1.72
C SER A 8 -23.25 3.61 2.09
N GLU A 9 -24.01 4.58 2.57
CA GLU A 9 -23.47 5.86 3.09
C GLU A 9 -22.84 5.71 4.48
N LYS A 10 -23.26 4.72 5.29
CA LYS A 10 -22.75 4.51 6.66
C LYS A 10 -21.46 3.69 6.74
N LEU A 11 -21.07 3.00 5.67
CA LEU A 11 -19.86 2.18 5.59
C LEU A 11 -18.64 2.93 5.01
N ARG A 12 -18.71 4.25 4.88
CA ARG A 12 -17.55 5.09 4.50
C ARG A 12 -17.04 5.95 5.66
N PRO A 13 -16.71 5.38 6.84
CA PRO A 13 -16.29 6.15 8.01
C PRO A 13 -15.00 6.97 7.77
N LEU A 14 -14.21 6.63 6.74
CA LEU A 14 -12.97 7.30 6.38
C LEU A 14 -13.13 8.42 5.34
N GLU A 15 -14.32 8.60 4.76
CA GLU A 15 -14.57 9.68 3.78
C GLU A 15 -14.92 11.01 4.48
N ARG A 16 -15.39 10.96 5.74
CA ARG A 16 -15.68 12.17 6.55
C ARG A 16 -14.66 12.46 7.64
N ARG A 17 -13.79 11.51 8.01
CA ARG A 17 -12.74 11.72 9.01
C ARG A 17 -11.41 11.14 8.55
N VAL A 18 -10.65 11.93 7.79
CA VAL A 18 -9.23 11.63 7.51
C VAL A 18 -8.54 11.54 8.88
N TYR A 19 -7.98 10.38 9.22
CA TYR A 19 -7.28 10.20 10.48
C TYR A 19 -6.06 11.14 10.48
N LYS A 20 -6.14 12.22 11.27
CA LYS A 20 -5.07 13.19 11.37
C LYS A 20 -3.99 12.62 12.27
N TYR A 21 -2.88 12.21 11.68
CA TYR A 21 -1.71 11.78 12.43
C TYR A 21 -1.15 12.94 13.26
N LYS A 22 -0.81 12.66 14.52
CA LYS A 22 -0.13 13.60 15.41
C LYS A 22 1.35 13.60 15.01
N ASN A 23 1.76 14.59 14.20
CA ASN A 23 3.12 14.80 13.65
C ASN A 23 3.48 13.96 12.41
N PRO A 24 2.83 14.18 11.26
CA PRO A 24 3.26 13.58 10.00
C PRO A 24 4.62 14.15 9.59
N LYS A 25 5.52 13.31 9.07
CA LYS A 25 6.80 13.78 8.54
C LYS A 25 6.65 14.45 7.19
N MET A 26 5.75 13.93 6.37
CA MET A 26 5.38 14.52 5.07
C MET A 26 3.89 14.29 4.82
N ASN A 27 3.22 15.33 4.30
CA ASN A 27 1.86 15.23 3.79
C ASN A 27 1.91 15.24 2.26
N PHE A 28 1.10 14.40 1.62
CA PHE A 28 1.01 14.33 0.16
C PHE A 28 -0.41 13.95 -0.25
N PHE A 29 -0.78 14.31 -1.48
CA PHE A 29 -2.07 13.93 -2.06
C PHE A 29 -1.89 12.76 -3.02
N CYS A 30 -2.83 11.82 -3.02
CA CYS A 30 -2.85 10.78 -4.04
C CYS A 30 -3.18 11.40 -5.41
N PRO A 31 -2.40 11.15 -6.48
CA PRO A 31 -2.66 11.75 -7.79
C PRO A 31 -3.95 11.24 -8.44
N LEU A 32 -4.41 10.04 -8.07
CA LEU A 32 -5.60 9.41 -8.65
C LEU A 32 -6.89 9.85 -7.94
N CYS A 33 -7.01 9.59 -6.63
CA CYS A 33 -8.21 9.91 -5.86
C CYS A 33 -8.17 11.25 -5.12
N ARG A 34 -7.05 11.98 -5.15
CA ARG A 34 -6.83 13.25 -4.44
C ARG A 34 -7.00 13.20 -2.91
N SER A 35 -7.05 12.01 -2.32
CA SER A 35 -7.08 11.86 -0.85
C SER A 35 -5.79 12.38 -0.21
N GLU A 36 -5.91 13.16 0.87
CA GLU A 36 -4.77 13.59 1.69
C GLU A 36 -4.18 12.40 2.47
N ARG A 37 -2.85 12.32 2.51
CA ARG A 37 -2.09 11.24 3.16
C ARG A 37 -0.91 11.81 3.91
N ALA A 38 -0.60 11.16 5.02
CA ALA A 38 0.53 11.48 5.88
C ALA A 38 1.46 10.27 5.97
N LEU A 39 2.75 10.47 5.71
CA LEU A 39 3.79 9.48 6.00
C LEU A 39 4.32 9.71 7.40
N VAL A 40 4.27 8.66 8.22
CA VAL A 40 4.80 8.68 9.59
C VAL A 40 6.29 8.36 9.57
N TYR A 41 6.71 7.41 8.73
CA TYR A 41 8.11 7.01 8.63
C TYR A 41 8.88 7.87 7.63
N SER A 42 10.15 8.15 7.94
CA SER A 42 11.11 8.75 7.01
C SER A 42 11.98 7.68 6.36
N TYR A 43 12.38 7.91 5.11
CA TYR A 43 13.32 7.03 4.42
C TYR A 43 14.73 7.07 5.04
N ARG A 44 15.13 8.22 5.60
CA ARG A 44 16.42 8.38 6.27
C ARG A 44 16.31 7.97 7.74
N LEU A 45 17.31 7.23 8.23
CA LEU A 45 17.43 6.90 9.65
C LEU A 45 17.69 8.16 10.47
N SER A 46 17.01 8.27 11.61
CA SER A 46 17.27 9.34 12.58
C SER A 46 18.49 9.00 13.43
N TRP A 47 19.15 10.02 14.00
CA TRP A 47 20.23 9.81 14.98
C TRP A 47 19.80 8.91 16.14
N ILE A 48 18.55 9.08 16.61
CA ILE A 48 17.99 8.28 17.71
C ILE A 48 17.92 6.80 17.31
N ASN A 49 17.57 6.49 16.07
CA ASN A 49 17.54 5.11 15.59
C ASN A 49 18.94 4.49 15.62
N TYR A 50 19.99 5.26 15.30
CA TYR A 50 21.36 4.76 15.40
C TYR A 50 21.77 4.45 16.84
N VAL A 51 21.37 5.28 17.81
CA VAL A 51 21.59 5.01 19.23
C VAL A 51 20.84 3.73 19.66
N GLN A 52 19.59 3.56 19.22
CA GLN A 52 18.82 2.35 19.50
C GLN A 52 19.47 1.09 18.92
N ILE A 53 19.96 1.16 17.67
CA ILE A 53 20.69 0.07 17.03
C ILE A 53 21.92 -0.27 17.87
N ALA A 54 22.74 0.71 18.22
CA ALA A 54 23.97 0.49 18.99
C ALA A 54 23.72 -0.14 20.37
N VAL A 55 22.70 0.33 21.11
CA VAL A 55 22.31 -0.24 22.41
C VAL A 55 21.80 -1.66 22.24
N ALA A 56 20.91 -1.90 21.26
CA ALA A 56 20.36 -3.23 21.00
C ALA A 56 21.45 -4.22 20.56
N THR A 57 22.39 -3.81 19.71
CA THR A 57 23.51 -4.67 19.27
C THR A 57 24.47 -4.97 20.40
N THR A 58 24.77 -4.00 21.26
CA THR A 58 25.66 -4.21 22.42
C THR A 58 25.03 -5.19 23.40
N PHE A 59 23.73 -5.03 23.67
CA PHE A 59 22.98 -5.96 24.50
C PHE A 59 22.97 -7.38 23.91
N LEU A 60 22.71 -7.50 22.60
CA LEU A 60 22.68 -8.79 21.91
C LEU A 60 24.07 -9.45 21.91
N MET A 61 25.12 -8.66 21.72
CA MET A 61 26.51 -9.12 21.79
C MET A 61 26.85 -9.62 23.20
N TRP A 62 26.43 -8.92 24.25
CA TRP A 62 26.64 -9.34 25.65
C TRP A 62 25.96 -10.67 25.96
N VAL A 63 24.72 -10.85 25.50
CA VAL A 63 23.95 -12.09 25.72
C VAL A 63 24.53 -13.27 24.92
N LEU A 64 25.01 -13.04 23.69
CA LEU A 64 25.55 -14.10 22.83
C LEU A 64 27.06 -14.34 22.99
N TYR A 65 27.75 -13.51 23.77
CA TYR A 65 29.19 -13.63 24.03
C TYR A 65 29.64 -15.03 24.51
N PRO A 66 28.98 -15.69 25.49
CA PRO A 66 29.44 -17.00 25.96
C PRO A 66 29.28 -18.13 24.93
N ILE A 67 28.50 -17.91 23.86
CA ILE A 67 28.22 -18.93 22.83
C ILE A 67 29.16 -18.74 21.63
N MET A 68 29.44 -17.50 21.23
CA MET A 68 30.15 -17.18 19.98
C MET A 68 31.50 -16.49 20.16
N GLU A 69 31.87 -16.11 21.39
CA GLU A 69 33.15 -15.47 21.73
C GLU A 69 33.48 -14.29 20.78
N GLU A 70 34.65 -14.30 20.13
CA GLU A 70 35.13 -13.25 19.21
C GLU A 70 34.25 -13.06 17.98
N LYS A 71 33.51 -14.11 17.55
CA LYS A 71 32.63 -14.04 16.37
C LYS A 71 31.39 -13.18 16.63
N SER A 72 31.14 -12.80 17.88
CA SER A 72 30.03 -11.93 18.28
C SER A 72 30.06 -10.55 17.60
N PHE A 73 31.23 -10.07 17.13
CA PHE A 73 31.33 -8.81 16.39
C PHE A 73 30.54 -8.81 15.07
N PHE A 74 30.35 -9.98 14.43
CA PHE A 74 29.57 -10.10 13.20
C PHE A 74 28.07 -9.80 13.42
N ILE A 75 27.57 -9.96 14.66
CA ILE A 75 26.17 -9.67 15.02
C ILE A 75 25.83 -8.21 14.73
N PHE A 76 26.78 -7.28 14.94
CA PHE A 76 26.56 -5.86 14.67
C PHE A 76 26.09 -5.61 13.24
N PHE A 77 26.78 -6.18 12.24
CA PHE A 77 26.42 -6.01 10.83
C PHE A 77 25.06 -6.63 10.49
N VAL A 78 24.76 -7.80 11.06
CA VAL A 78 23.48 -8.48 10.85
C VAL A 78 22.32 -7.67 11.43
N SER A 79 22.43 -7.25 12.69
CA SER A 79 21.40 -6.44 13.34
C SER A 79 21.20 -5.09 12.67
N TRP A 80 22.29 -4.43 12.24
CA TRP A 80 22.21 -3.21 11.44
C TRP A 80 21.42 -3.43 10.15
N GLY A 81 21.77 -4.48 9.39
CA GLY A 81 21.09 -4.82 8.14
C GLY A 81 19.60 -5.10 8.33
N ILE A 82 19.23 -5.86 9.36
CA ILE A 82 17.83 -6.15 9.69
C ILE A 82 17.06 -4.87 10.03
N LEU A 83 17.64 -3.97 10.83
CA LEU A 83 16.98 -2.73 11.24
C LEU A 83 16.84 -1.74 10.09
N GLU A 84 17.87 -1.58 9.25
CA GLU A 84 17.76 -0.75 8.04
C GLU A 84 16.69 -1.31 7.09
N PHE A 85 16.70 -2.62 6.86
CA PHE A 85 15.73 -3.29 6.00
C PHE A 85 14.31 -3.17 6.55
N GLY A 86 14.11 -3.39 7.85
CA GLY A 86 12.82 -3.28 8.52
C GLY A 86 12.23 -1.88 8.41
N MET A 87 13.04 -0.84 8.63
CA MET A 87 12.61 0.56 8.46
C MET A 87 12.25 0.88 7.00
N ARG A 88 13.05 0.40 6.05
CA ARG A 88 12.76 0.58 4.61
C ARG A 88 11.48 -0.14 4.20
N LEU A 89 11.21 -1.32 4.75
CA LEU A 89 9.98 -2.08 4.50
C LEU A 89 8.76 -1.40 5.12
N ALA A 90 8.86 -0.93 6.37
CA ALA A 90 7.81 -0.18 7.05
C ALA A 90 7.44 1.09 6.27
N TYR A 91 8.44 1.82 5.75
CA TYR A 91 8.21 2.95 4.86
C TYR A 91 7.47 2.55 3.58
N ARG A 92 7.91 1.49 2.89
CA ARG A 92 7.26 1.00 1.65
C ARG A 92 5.80 0.62 1.86
N ARG A 93 5.44 0.04 3.02
CA ARG A 93 4.06 -0.33 3.35
C ARG A 93 3.12 0.88 3.50
N GLN A 94 3.64 2.08 3.76
CA GLN A 94 2.82 3.30 3.89
C GLN A 94 2.57 4.04 2.58
N ILE A 95 3.33 3.72 1.52
CA ILE A 95 3.20 4.37 0.20
C ILE A 95 1.87 4.06 -0.51
N PRO A 96 1.38 2.80 -0.59
CA PRO A 96 0.20 2.48 -1.38
C PRO A 96 -1.08 3.14 -0.86
N CYS A 97 -2.05 3.35 -1.76
CA CYS A 97 -3.33 3.95 -1.43
C CYS A 97 -4.33 2.96 -0.86
N PRO A 98 -4.83 3.14 0.39
CA PRO A 98 -5.88 2.29 0.93
C PRO A 98 -7.24 2.58 0.28
N TYR A 99 -7.38 3.72 -0.40
CA TYR A 99 -8.65 4.10 -1.05
C TYR A 99 -8.74 3.61 -2.49
N CYS A 100 -7.66 3.68 -3.27
CA CYS A 100 -7.69 3.36 -4.70
C CYS A 100 -6.64 2.33 -5.14
N GLY A 101 -5.82 1.81 -4.22
CA GLY A 101 -4.75 0.87 -4.55
C GLY A 101 -3.53 1.47 -5.28
N PHE A 102 -3.55 2.76 -5.61
CA PHE A 102 -2.45 3.40 -6.33
C PHE A 102 -1.15 3.44 -5.52
N ASP A 103 -0.06 2.90 -6.10
CA ASP A 103 1.29 2.92 -5.53
C ASP A 103 2.21 3.84 -6.35
N ALA A 104 2.67 4.92 -5.71
CA ALA A 104 3.56 5.90 -6.32
C ALA A 104 4.97 5.35 -6.60
N ALA A 105 5.46 4.38 -5.81
CA ALA A 105 6.77 3.77 -6.02
C ALA A 105 6.77 2.97 -7.33
N TRP A 106 5.73 2.16 -7.56
CA TRP A 106 5.55 1.44 -8.81
C TRP A 106 5.28 2.37 -9.97
N TYR A 107 4.49 3.43 -9.81
CA TYR A 107 4.24 4.37 -10.91
C TYR A 107 5.53 5.02 -11.45
N LYS A 108 6.49 5.33 -10.57
CA LYS A 108 7.80 5.85 -10.98
C LYS A 108 8.66 4.81 -11.70
N GLN A 109 8.52 3.54 -11.37
CA GLN A 109 9.31 2.45 -11.95
C GLN A 109 8.69 1.88 -13.23
N ASP A 110 7.39 1.54 -13.20
CA ASP A 110 6.61 1.05 -14.32
C ASP A 110 5.10 1.37 -14.17
N VAL A 111 4.59 2.19 -15.10
CA VAL A 111 3.18 2.59 -15.17
C VAL A 111 2.24 1.41 -15.45
N ARG A 112 2.71 0.34 -16.10
CA ARG A 112 1.91 -0.86 -16.41
C ARG A 112 1.61 -1.65 -15.14
N VAL A 113 2.60 -1.84 -14.28
CA VAL A 113 2.42 -2.53 -12.99
C VAL A 113 1.48 -1.72 -12.09
N ALA A 114 1.67 -0.40 -12.01
CA ALA A 114 0.79 0.47 -11.25
C ALA A 114 -0.68 0.37 -11.72
N ARG A 115 -0.92 0.38 -13.04
CA ARG A 115 -2.27 0.18 -13.61
C ARG A 115 -2.85 -1.19 -13.25
N ARG A 116 -2.05 -2.26 -13.32
CA ARG A 116 -2.48 -3.61 -12.93
C ARG A 116 -2.91 -3.66 -11.47
N LEU A 117 -2.12 -3.08 -10.55
CA LEU A 117 -2.42 -3.05 -9.12
C LEU A 117 -3.71 -2.27 -8.81
N VAL A 118 -3.95 -1.14 -9.48
CA VAL A 118 -5.19 -0.38 -9.34
C VAL A 118 -6.38 -1.19 -9.85
N ASN A 119 -6.26 -1.81 -11.03
CA ASN A 119 -7.34 -2.64 -11.58
C ASN A 119 -7.63 -3.85 -10.69
N GLU A 120 -6.60 -4.49 -10.11
CA GLU A 120 -6.76 -5.60 -9.18
C GLU A 120 -7.42 -5.16 -7.88
N PHE A 121 -7.05 -4.00 -7.34
CA PHE A 121 -7.68 -3.43 -6.15
C PHE A 121 -9.19 -3.23 -6.36
N TRP A 122 -9.58 -2.63 -7.49
CA TRP A 122 -10.98 -2.39 -7.83
C TRP A 122 -11.72 -3.67 -8.25
N GLY A 123 -11.00 -4.64 -8.82
CA GLY A 123 -11.56 -5.93 -9.20
C GLY A 123 -11.97 -6.79 -8.01
N ARG A 124 -11.21 -6.75 -6.90
CA ARG A 124 -11.55 -7.50 -5.67
C ARG A 124 -12.85 -7.04 -5.02
N ASP A 125 -13.15 -5.74 -5.05
CA ASP A 125 -14.35 -5.18 -4.40
C ASP A 125 -15.66 -5.60 -5.11
N ILE A 126 -15.59 -6.01 -6.38
CA ILE A 126 -16.76 -6.41 -7.17
C ILE A 126 -17.20 -7.84 -6.82
N ASP A 127 -16.29 -8.73 -6.45
CA ASP A 127 -16.60 -10.14 -6.14
C ASP A 127 -17.16 -10.33 -4.72
N ASP A 128 -16.78 -9.49 -3.75
CA ASP A 128 -17.28 -9.54 -2.36
C ASP A 128 -18.67 -8.90 -2.18
N THR A 129 -19.23 -8.31 -3.25
CA THR A 129 -20.61 -7.79 -3.26
C THR A 129 -21.48 -8.62 -4.21
N PRO A 130 -22.19 -9.67 -3.73
CA PRO A 130 -23.00 -10.54 -4.59
C PRO A 130 -24.17 -9.85 -5.31
N LEU A 131 -24.40 -8.54 -5.12
CA LEU A 131 -25.67 -7.89 -5.48
C LEU A 131 -25.58 -6.70 -6.43
N LEU A 132 -24.40 -6.32 -6.93
CA LEU A 132 -24.31 -5.28 -7.96
C LEU A 132 -23.25 -5.65 -9.00
N ARG A 133 -23.49 -6.76 -9.70
CA ARG A 133 -22.97 -6.90 -11.05
C ARG A 133 -23.76 -5.90 -11.89
N PRO A 134 -23.22 -4.75 -12.33
CA PRO A 134 -23.86 -4.06 -13.44
C PRO A 134 -23.90 -5.09 -14.56
N GLU A 135 -25.09 -5.26 -15.13
CA GLU A 135 -25.34 -6.09 -16.31
C GLU A 135 -24.50 -5.49 -17.45
N SER A 136 -23.21 -5.85 -17.47
CA SER A 136 -22.27 -5.45 -18.49
C SER A 136 -22.71 -6.17 -19.75
N THR A 137 -23.28 -5.40 -20.67
CA THR A 137 -23.05 -5.55 -22.11
C THR A 137 -23.37 -6.93 -22.66
N SER A 138 -24.66 -7.26 -22.76
CA SER A 138 -25.16 -8.29 -23.70
C SER A 138 -25.74 -7.69 -24.99
N THR A 139 -25.80 -6.36 -25.14
CA THR A 139 -26.37 -5.67 -26.30
C THR A 139 -25.31 -4.92 -27.14
N GLU A 140 -24.22 -5.58 -27.54
CA GLU A 140 -23.40 -5.09 -28.66
C GLU A 140 -22.80 -6.23 -29.51
N LYS A 141 -23.53 -7.33 -29.62
CA LYS A 141 -23.30 -8.38 -30.62
C LYS A 141 -24.62 -8.85 -31.22
N GLU A 142 -25.44 -7.93 -31.72
CA GLU A 142 -26.52 -8.29 -32.65
C GLU A 142 -26.49 -7.38 -33.87
N LYS A 143 -26.12 -7.98 -35.01
CA LYS A 143 -26.42 -7.56 -36.39
C LYS A 143 -25.62 -6.40 -36.99
N ALA A 144 -24.31 -6.62 -37.16
CA ALA A 144 -23.70 -6.35 -38.47
C ALA A 144 -24.06 -7.51 -39.41
N SER A 145 -25.21 -7.42 -40.09
CA SER A 145 -25.58 -8.31 -41.19
C SER A 145 -25.05 -7.70 -42.50
N PRO A 146 -24.20 -8.39 -43.28
CA PRO A 146 -23.68 -7.87 -44.54
C PRO A 146 -24.78 -7.80 -45.62
N ALA A 147 -24.81 -6.68 -46.33
CA ALA A 147 -25.75 -6.38 -47.41
C ALA A 147 -25.64 -7.37 -48.59
N PRO A 148 -26.74 -7.65 -49.32
CA PRO A 148 -26.71 -8.51 -50.48
C PRO A 148 -26.01 -7.84 -51.66
N LYS A 149 -25.04 -8.56 -52.23
CA LYS A 149 -24.31 -8.25 -53.45
C LYS A 149 -25.29 -8.36 -54.64
N LYS A 150 -25.60 -7.24 -55.30
CA LYS A 150 -26.28 -7.26 -56.59
C LYS A 150 -25.26 -7.48 -57.72
N ILE A 151 -25.72 -8.27 -58.68
CA ILE A 151 -25.08 -8.85 -59.86
C ILE A 151 -24.53 -7.78 -60.79
#